data_AF-A0A8S2WA49-F1
#
_entry.id   AF-A0A8S2WA49-F1
#
_cell.length_a   1.000
_cell.length_b   1.000
_cell.length_c   1.000
_cell.angle_alpha   90.00
_cell.angle_beta   90.00
_cell.angle_gamma   90.00
#
_symmetry.space_group_name_H-M   'P 1'
#
loop_
_entity.id
_entity.type
_entity.pdbx_description
1 polymer ?
#
loop_
_entity_poly.entity_id
_entity_poly.type
_entity_poly.pdbx_seq_one_letter_code
_entity_poly.pdbx_strand_id
1 'polypeptide(L)'
;MSTPRFQHIAALLPSGKILVAGGISAPFSEAYDPTSHTWTPVTKFPTFVLQNTATLLSSDKVLVTGGFNGWDQLSSCAIYNTPTNT
;
A
#
# COMPACT_ATOMS: atom_id res chain seq x y z
N MET A 1 6.23 3.50 -11.36
CA MET A 1 5.30 4.19 -10.45
C MET A 1 4.74 5.32 -11.27
N SER A 2 3.43 5.55 -11.26
CA SER A 2 2.82 6.54 -12.16
C SER A 2 2.97 7.99 -11.68
N THR A 3 3.13 8.20 -10.36
CA THR A 3 3.23 9.52 -9.73
C THR A 3 4.38 9.56 -8.71
N PRO A 4 5.31 10.54 -8.78
CA PRO A 4 6.33 10.75 -7.75
C PRO A 4 5.70 10.95 -6.37
N ARG A 5 6.25 10.29 -5.35
CA ARG A 5 5.73 10.32 -3.97
C ARG A 5 6.85 10.10 -2.96
N PHE A 6 6.67 10.58 -1.73
CA PHE A 6 7.56 10.31 -0.60
C PHE A 6 6.75 9.96 0.65
N GLN A 7 7.40 9.35 1.66
CA GLN A 7 6.73 8.81 2.86
C GLN A 7 5.63 7.77 2.58
N HIS A 8 5.74 7.06 1.46
CA HIS A 8 4.91 5.90 1.16
C HIS A 8 5.44 4.66 1.89
N ILE A 9 4.60 3.63 2.00
CA ILE A 9 5.04 2.29 2.41
C ILE A 9 5.25 1.41 1.18
N ALA A 10 6.18 0.47 1.28
CA ALA A 10 6.36 -0.60 0.30
C ALA A 10 6.36 -1.95 1.00
N ALA A 11 5.63 -2.92 0.46
CA ALA A 11 5.56 -4.28 0.99
C ALA A 11 5.74 -5.31 -0.14
N LEU A 12 6.65 -6.26 0.05
CA LEU A 12 6.79 -7.41 -0.83
C LEU A 12 5.62 -8.37 -0.61
N LEU A 13 4.92 -8.72 -1.68
CA LEU A 13 3.81 -9.66 -1.68
C LEU A 13 4.32 -11.08 -1.96
N PRO A 14 3.60 -12.13 -1.49
CA PRO A 14 3.95 -13.53 -1.78
C PRO A 14 4.01 -13.85 -3.28
N SER A 15 3.24 -13.11 -4.09
CA SER A 15 3.28 -13.20 -5.55
C SER A 15 4.56 -12.65 -6.19
N GLY A 16 5.48 -12.07 -5.40
CA GLY A 16 6.66 -11.37 -5.88
C GLY A 16 6.41 -9.92 -6.31
N LYS A 17 5.14 -9.48 -6.34
CA LYS A 17 4.77 -8.09 -6.60
C LYS A 17 5.09 -7.19 -5.40
N ILE A 18 5.20 -5.89 -5.61
CA ILE A 18 5.45 -4.91 -4.55
C ILE A 18 4.22 -4.01 -4.42
N LEU A 19 3.54 -4.05 -3.28
CA LEU A 19 2.51 -3.06 -2.95
C LEU A 19 3.19 -1.77 -2.52
N VAL A 20 2.86 -0.66 -3.18
CA VAL A 20 3.21 0.70 -2.74
C VAL A 20 1.93 1.43 -2.37
N ALA A 21 1.84 1.88 -1.11
CA ALA A 21 0.62 2.48 -0.59
C ALA A 21 0.88 3.85 0.07
N GLY A 22 -0.03 4.78 -0.20
CA GLY A 22 -0.01 6.13 0.35
C GLY A 22 1.21 6.96 -0.08
N GLY A 23 1.58 7.91 0.78
CA GLY A 23 2.62 8.89 0.51
C GLY A 23 2.08 10.27 0.09
N ILE A 24 2.91 11.29 0.28
CA ILE A 24 2.59 12.66 -0.10
C ILE A 24 2.59 12.77 -1.64
N SER A 25 1.64 13.56 -2.16
CA SER A 25 1.40 13.80 -3.59
C SER A 25 0.80 12.64 -4.39
N ALA A 26 0.65 11.45 -3.79
CA ALA A 26 0.02 10.30 -4.44
C ALA A 26 -0.85 9.51 -3.45
N PRO A 27 -2.11 9.95 -3.27
CA PRO A 27 -3.01 9.35 -2.29
C PRO A 27 -3.40 7.89 -2.61
N PHE A 28 -3.24 7.45 -3.86
CA PHE A 28 -3.64 6.11 -4.30
C PHE A 28 -2.52 5.07 -4.15
N SER A 29 -2.91 3.82 -3.91
CA SER A 29 -1.99 2.68 -3.86
C SER A 29 -1.84 2.01 -5.22
N GLU A 30 -0.66 1.44 -5.49
CA GLU A 30 -0.33 0.75 -6.73
C GLU A 30 0.48 -0.52 -6.42
N ALA A 31 0.30 -1.57 -7.20
CA ALA A 31 1.11 -2.78 -7.15
C ALA A 31 2.08 -2.82 -8.34
N TYR A 32 3.37 -2.98 -8.07
CA TYR A 32 4.40 -3.18 -9.07
C TYR A 32 4.63 -4.66 -9.32
N ASP A 33 4.64 -5.05 -10.59
CA ASP A 33 5.03 -6.37 -11.05
C ASP A 33 6.45 -6.30 -11.62
N PRO A 34 7.46 -6.89 -10.94
CA PRO A 34 8.84 -6.83 -11.40
C PRO A 34 9.11 -7.70 -12.64
N THR A 35 8.26 -8.68 -12.95
CA THR A 35 8.42 -9.56 -14.13
C THR A 35 7.98 -8.85 -15.39
N SER A 36 6.86 -8.12 -15.35
CA SER A 36 6.35 -7.36 -16.49
C SER A 36 6.76 -5.89 -16.50
N HIS A 37 7.40 -5.42 -15.43
CA HIS A 37 7.73 -4.01 -15.20
C HIS A 37 6.51 -3.07 -15.24
N THR A 38 5.34 -3.56 -14.85
CA THR A 38 4.07 -2.82 -14.91
C THR A 38 3.58 -2.40 -13.53
N TRP A 39 2.76 -1.34 -13.50
CA TRP A 39 2.08 -0.84 -12.30
C TRP A 39 0.59 -1.01 -12.47
N THR A 40 -0.07 -1.57 -11.45
CA THR A 40 -1.53 -1.78 -11.43
C THR A 40 -2.15 -0.97 -10.29
N PRO A 41 -3.20 -0.17 -10.50
CA PRO A 41 -3.85 0.57 -9.43
C PRO A 41 -4.53 -0.38 -8.43
N VAL A 42 -4.50 -0.02 -7.15
CA VAL A 42 -5.23 -0.71 -6.07
C VAL A 42 -6.44 0.14 -5.71
N THR A 43 -7.64 -0.39 -5.95
CA THR A 43 -8.89 0.39 -5.96
C THR A 43 -9.56 0.58 -4.61
N LYS A 44 -9.10 -0.11 -3.54
CA LYS A 44 -9.78 -0.10 -2.22
C LYS A 44 -8.86 0.12 -1.02
N PHE A 45 -7.70 0.73 -1.23
CA PHE A 45 -6.76 0.98 -0.14
C PHE A 45 -6.89 2.41 0.41
N PRO A 46 -6.74 2.64 1.73
CA PRO A 46 -6.89 3.96 2.33
C PRO A 46 -5.96 4.99 1.68
N THR A 47 -6.57 6.11 1.33
CA THR A 47 -6.09 7.03 0.29
C THR A 47 -5.18 8.13 0.84
N PHE A 48 -4.87 8.18 2.14
CA PHE A 48 -4.04 9.26 2.69
C PHE A 48 -3.44 8.79 4.01
N VAL A 49 -2.42 7.94 3.93
CA VAL A 49 -1.72 7.44 5.11
C VAL A 49 -0.23 7.60 4.92
N LEU A 50 0.38 8.39 5.80
CA LEU A 50 1.81 8.55 5.96
C LEU A 50 2.24 7.83 7.24
N GLN A 51 3.51 7.46 7.35
CA GLN A 51 4.09 6.90 8.58
C GLN A 51 3.36 5.65 9.13
N ASN A 52 2.64 4.95 8.27
CA ASN A 52 2.02 3.66 8.56
C ASN A 52 3.03 2.52 8.52
N THR A 53 2.66 1.39 9.12
CA THR A 53 3.40 0.13 9.03
C THR A 53 2.64 -0.86 8.16
N ALA A 54 3.37 -1.70 7.43
CA ALA A 54 2.82 -2.81 6.66
C ALA A 54 3.45 -4.12 7.11
N THR A 55 2.62 -5.13 7.37
CA THR A 55 3.05 -6.46 7.79
C THR A 55 2.41 -7.50 6.91
N LEU A 56 3.25 -8.34 6.29
CA LEU A 56 2.79 -9.52 5.57
C LEU A 56 2.33 -10.57 6.59
N LEU A 57 1.08 -11.01 6.44
CA LEU A 57 0.48 -12.07 7.25
C LEU A 57 0.72 -13.42 6.58
N SER A 58 0.74 -14.49 7.37
CA SER A 58 0.81 -15.88 6.88
C SER A 58 -0.37 -16.30 6.00
N SER A 59 -1.45 -15.50 6.00
CA SER A 59 -2.62 -15.68 5.14
C SER A 59 -2.47 -15.03 3.75
N ASP A 60 -1.26 -14.66 3.33
CA ASP A 60 -0.98 -13.93 2.09
C ASP A 60 -1.74 -12.60 1.96
N LYS A 61 -1.95 -11.92 3.09
CA LYS A 61 -2.58 -10.59 3.14
C LYS A 61 -1.60 -9.60 3.76
N VAL A 62 -1.71 -8.33 3.41
CA VAL A 62 -0.89 -7.28 4.04
C VAL A 62 -1.77 -6.49 5.00
N LEU A 63 -1.43 -6.54 6.28
CA LEU A 63 -2.02 -5.70 7.30
C LEU A 63 -1.30 -4.35 7.30
N VAL A 64 -2.05 -3.26 7.18
CA VAL A 64 -1.55 -1.90 7.36
C VAL A 64 -2.21 -1.29 8.57
N THR A 65 -1.41 -0.75 9.48
CA THR A 65 -1.89 -0.16 10.74
C THR A 65 -1.31 1.22 10.97
N GLY A 66 -2.10 2.04 11.66
CA GLY A 66 -1.69 3.35 12.12
C GLY A 66 -1.50 4.35 10.97
N GLY A 67 -0.64 5.33 11.24
CA GLY A 67 -0.27 6.38 10.29
C GLY A 67 -0.94 7.71 10.58
N PHE A 68 -0.72 8.67 9.68
CA PHE A 68 -1.15 10.06 9.80
C PHE A 68 -1.71 10.51 8.45
N ASN A 69 -2.91 11.10 8.47
CA ASN A 69 -3.61 11.53 7.24
C ASN A 69 -3.39 13.01 6.88
N GLY A 70 -2.47 13.70 7.57
CA GLY A 70 -2.27 15.15 7.44
C GLY A 70 -2.98 15.97 8.52
N TRP A 71 -3.92 15.37 9.24
CA TRP A 71 -4.73 16.03 10.28
C TRP A 71 -4.68 15.25 11.61
N ASP A 72 -4.87 13.93 11.54
CA ASP A 72 -5.01 13.05 12.70
C ASP A 72 -4.10 11.83 12.62
N GLN A 73 -3.68 11.36 13.80
CA GLN A 73 -3.12 10.02 13.97
C GLN A 73 -4.24 8.99 13.81
N LEU A 74 -4.05 8.06 12.89
CA LEU A 74 -5.02 7.02 12.61
C LEU A 74 -4.87 5.88 13.63
N SER A 75 -5.97 5.50 14.26
CA SER A 75 -6.10 4.24 15.02
C SER A 75 -6.66 3.10 14.16
N SER A 76 -6.96 3.37 12.90
CA SER A 76 -7.53 2.41 11.95
C SER A 76 -6.49 1.40 11.43
N CYS A 77 -6.98 0.24 11.01
CA CYS A 77 -6.21 -0.74 10.24
C CYS A 77 -6.96 -1.11 8.95
N ALA A 78 -6.19 -1.53 7.94
CA ALA A 78 -6.70 -2.02 6.67
C ALA A 78 -5.98 -3.31 6.28
N ILE A 79 -6.68 -4.21 5.60
CA ILE A 79 -6.10 -5.45 5.08
C ILE A 79 -6.16 -5.38 3.56
N TYR A 80 -4.99 -5.48 2.93
CA TYR A 80 -4.86 -5.68 1.50
C TYR A 80 -4.91 -7.18 1.18
N ASN A 81 -5.82 -7.55 0.30
CA ASN A 81 -6.00 -8.89 -0.23
C ASN A 81 -5.20 -9.05 -1.52
N THR A 82 -4.11 -9.82 -1.46
CA THR A 82 -3.16 -9.96 -2.57
C THR A 82 -3.77 -10.64 -3.81
N PRO A 83 -4.57 -11.74 -3.73
CA PRO A 83 -5.16 -12.35 -4.92
C PRO A 83 -6.17 -11.46 -5.66
N THR A 84 -6.84 -10.53 -4.98
CA THR A 84 -7.86 -9.67 -5.60
C THR A 84 -7.38 -8.24 -5.86
N ASN A 85 -6.16 -7.87 -5.42
CA ASN A 85 -5.62 -6.52 -5.54
C ASN A 85 -6.55 -5.45 -4.94
N THR A 86 -7.14 -5.76 -3.77
CA THR A 86 -8.10 -4.91 -3.04
C THR A 86 -7.74 -4.80 -1.58
#